data_AF-A0A9W9ZW88-F1
#
_entry.id   AF-A0A9W9ZW88-F1
#
_cell.length_a   1.000
_cell.length_b   1.000
_cell.length_c   1.000
_cell.angle_alpha   90.00
_cell.angle_beta   90.00
_cell.angle_gamma   90.00
#
_symmetry.space_group_name_H-M   'P 1'
#
loop_
_entity.id
_entity.type
_entity.pdbx_description
1 polymer ?
#
loop_
_entity_poly.entity_id
_entity_poly.type
_entity_poly.pdbx_seq_one_letter_code
_entity_poly.pdbx_strand_id
1 'polypeptide(L)' 'MPMQIHESGLPSYSNATKKSSRVPRVLVIGGGVVGVTSALQLLQKGYRVSCSKRVRFPSLLW' A
#
# COMPACT_ATOMS: atom_id res chain seq x y z
N MET A 1 37.25 -40.08 -7.79
CA MET A 1 36.21 -39.63 -6.84
C MET A 1 35.41 -38.53 -7.49
N PRO A 2 34.07 -38.57 -7.39
CA PRO A 2 33.16 -38.17 -8.46
C PRO A 2 33.10 -36.67 -8.67
N MET A 3 33.13 -36.32 -9.95
CA MET A 3 32.40 -35.23 -10.55
C MET A 3 31.03 -35.07 -9.85
N GLN A 4 30.86 -34.02 -9.04
CA GLN A 4 29.52 -33.64 -8.58
C GLN A 4 28.82 -32.92 -9.72
N ILE A 5 28.15 -33.71 -10.54
CA ILE A 5 26.98 -33.30 -11.30
C ILE A 5 25.88 -33.10 -10.25
N HIS A 6 25.45 -31.85 -10.04
CA HIS A 6 24.11 -31.57 -9.54
C HIS A 6 23.34 -30.89 -10.67
N GLU A 7 22.79 -31.76 -11.52
CA GLU A 7 21.39 -31.75 -11.95
C GLU A 7 20.77 -30.39 -12.32
N SER A 8 20.85 -30.07 -13.62
CA SER A 8 19.70 -29.71 -14.48
C SER A 8 18.56 -28.84 -13.90
N GLY A 9 18.87 -27.77 -13.19
CA GLY A 9 17.91 -26.72 -12.88
C GLY A 9 18.44 -25.40 -13.38
N LEU A 10 17.85 -24.86 -14.46
CA LEU A 10 17.98 -23.45 -14.82
C LEU A 10 17.92 -22.62 -13.52
N PRO A 11 18.84 -21.66 -13.26
CA PRO A 11 18.57 -20.63 -12.27
C PRO A 11 17.46 -19.78 -12.88
N SER A 12 16.22 -20.27 -12.78
CA SER A 12 15.03 -19.50 -13.06
C SER A 12 14.97 -18.49 -11.94
N TYR A 13 15.62 -17.34 -12.16
CA TYR A 13 15.34 -16.09 -11.47
C TYR A 13 13.88 -15.76 -11.78
N SER A 14 13.00 -16.52 -11.15
CA SER A 14 11.58 -16.33 -11.18
C SER A 14 11.36 -15.07 -10.38
N ASN A 15 11.37 -13.94 -11.09
CA ASN A 15 10.67 -12.75 -10.66
C ASN A 15 9.19 -13.12 -10.64
N ALA A 16 8.80 -13.88 -9.63
CA ALA A 16 7.45 -14.04 -9.20
C ALA A 16 7.00 -12.64 -8.81
N THR A 17 6.41 -11.93 -9.77
CA THR A 17 5.72 -10.69 -9.54
C THR A 17 4.60 -11.03 -8.57
N LYS A 18 4.91 -10.89 -7.28
CA LYS A 18 4.00 -11.09 -6.17
C LYS A 18 2.89 -10.08 -6.40
N LYS A 19 1.81 -10.54 -7.03
CA LYS A 19 0.60 -9.75 -7.26
C LYS A 19 -0.04 -9.63 -5.89
N SER A 20 0.47 -8.65 -5.12
CA SER A 20 -0.03 -8.33 -3.81
C SER A 20 -1.49 -7.97 -3.99
N SER A 21 -2.36 -8.74 -3.34
CA SER A 21 -3.76 -8.42 -3.12
C SER A 21 -3.81 -7.08 -2.37
N ARG A 22 -3.67 -5.99 -3.10
CA ARG A 22 -3.65 -4.65 -2.53
C ARG A 22 -5.07 -4.35 -2.09
N VAL A 23 -5.28 -4.42 -0.78
CA VAL A 23 -6.47 -3.86 -0.15
C VAL A 23 -6.60 -2.41 -0.63
N PRO A 24 -7.71 -2.02 -1.25
CA PRO A 24 -7.88 -0.66 -1.74
C PRO A 24 -7.82 0.31 -0.56
N ARG A 25 -6.88 1.26 -0.64
CA ARG A 25 -6.67 2.30 0.38
C ARG A 25 -7.31 3.59 -0.12
N VAL A 26 -8.09 4.25 0.73
CA VAL A 26 -8.75 5.51 0.38
C VAL A 26 -8.24 6.61 1.29
N LEU A 27 -7.85 7.73 0.68
CA LEU A 27 -7.41 8.93 1.39
C LEU A 27 -8.51 9.99 1.28
N VAL A 28 -9.08 10.37 2.42
CA VAL A 28 -10.06 11.46 2.48
C VAL A 28 -9.36 12.76 2.83
N ILE A 29 -9.45 13.74 1.94
CA ILE A 29 -8.87 15.08 2.13
C ILE A 29 -10.00 16.02 2.57
N GLY A 30 -9.89 16.52 3.80
CA GLY A 30 -10.89 17.41 4.41
C GLY A 30 -11.63 16.74 5.57
N GLY A 31 -11.52 17.33 6.76
CA GLY A 31 -12.14 16.83 8.00
C GLY A 31 -13.50 17.45 8.32
N GLY A 32 -14.27 17.83 7.29
CA GLY A 32 -15.65 18.29 7.47
C GLY A 32 -16.62 17.13 7.69
N VAL A 33 -17.89 17.44 7.98
CA VAL A 33 -18.96 16.45 8.20
C VAL A 33 -19.03 15.44 7.04
N VAL A 34 -18.98 15.93 5.80
CA VAL A 34 -18.98 15.10 4.59
C VAL A 34 -17.78 14.14 4.54
N GLY A 35 -16.58 14.62 4.89
CA GLY A 35 -15.36 13.81 4.84
C GLY A 35 -15.37 12.66 5.84
N VAL A 36 -15.87 12.91 7.05
CA VAL A 36 -16.02 11.86 8.08
C VAL A 36 -17.10 10.86 7.69
N THR A 37 -18.25 11.31 7.16
CA THR A 37 -19.32 10.42 6.70
C THR A 37 -18.86 9.53 5.55
N SER A 38 -18.15 10.08 4.56
CA SER A 38 -17.57 9.29 3.47
C SER A 38 -16.51 8.30 3.99
N ALA A 39 -15.69 8.69 4.95
CA ALA A 39 -14.72 7.78 5.57
C ALA A 39 -15.40 6.61 6.28
N LEU A 40 -16.49 6.85 7.00
CA LEU A 40 -17.25 5.82 7.70
C LEU A 40 -17.90 4.82 6.72
N GLN A 41 -18.51 5.32 5.65
CA GLN A 41 -19.10 4.46 4.61
C GLN A 41 -18.07 3.58 3.90
N LEU A 42 -16.87 4.10 3.67
CA LEU A 42 -15.77 3.35 3.07
C LEU A 42 -15.17 2.32 4.05
N LEU A 43 -15.09 2.67 5.33
CA LEU A 43 -14.64 1.77 6.38
C LEU A 43 -15.59 0.58 6.56
N GLN A 44 -16.91 0.81 6.52
CA GLN A 44 -17.93 -0.24 6.56
C GLN A 44 -17.86 -1.19 5.36
N LYS A 45 -17.41 -0.70 4.20
CA LYS A 45 -17.17 -1.51 3.01
C LYS A 45 -15.84 -2.28 3.03
N GLY A 46 -15.07 -2.21 4.12
CA GLY A 46 -13.83 -2.95 4.30
C GLY A 46 -12.59 -2.27 3.71
N TYR A 47 -12.66 -0.98 3.35
CA TYR A 47 -11.51 -0.24 2.83
C TYR A 47 -10.66 0.29 3.99
N ARG A 48 -9.32 0.29 3.82
CA ARG A 48 -8.44 1.01 4.75
C ARG A 48 -8.47 2.50 4.42
N VAL A 49 -9.18 3.26 5.24
CA VAL A 49 -9.34 4.71 5.08
C VAL A 49 -8.37 5.46 5.98
N SER A 50 -7.73 6.50 5.44
CA SER A 50 -6.98 7.48 6.22
C SER A 50 -7.54 8.87 5.92
N CYS A 51 -7.75 9.68 6.95
CA CYS A 51 -8.15 11.08 6.79
C CYS A 51 -6.92 11.97 7.02
N SER A 52 -6.67 12.90 6.11
CA SER A 52 -5.60 13.89 6.26
C SER A 52 -6.18 15.28 6.09
N LYS A 53 -6.03 16.12 7.12
CA LYS A 53 -6.28 17.56 6.98
C LYS A 53 -5.01 18.22 6.45
N ARG A 54 -5.17 19.32 5.71
CA ARG A 54 -4.03 20.16 5.34
C ARG A 54 -3.36 20.66 6.63
N VAL A 55 -2.20 20.09 6.95
CA VAL A 55 -1.28 20.67 7.90
C VAL A 55 -0.56 21.75 7.10
N ARG A 56 -0.93 23.02 7.32
CA ARG A 56 -0.10 24.12 6.85
C ARG A 56 1.21 23.93 7.58
N PHE A 57 2.24 23.44 6.89
CA PHE A 57 3.58 23.54 7.43
C PHE A 57 3.80 25.03 7.67
N PRO A 58 4.11 25.46 8.90
CA PRO A 58 4.60 26.80 9.09
C PRO A 58 5.81 26.90 8.17
N SER A 59 5.76 27.82 7.23
CA SER A 59 6.93 28.29 6.51
C SER A 59 7.89 28.82 7.57
N LEU A 60 8.73 27.91 8.07
CA LEU A 60 9.81 28.23 8.98
C LEU A 60 10.75 29.12 8.18
N LEU A 61 10.75 30.39 8.55
CA LEU A 61 11.83 31.32 8.30
C LEU A 61 13.07 30.74 9.01
N TRP A 62 14.11 30.45 8.22
CA TRP A 62 15.51 30.13 8.54
C TRP A 62 15.84 29.33 9.81
#